data_AF-A0A485FKZ6-F1
#
_entry.id   AF-A0A485FKZ6-F1
#
_cell.length_a   1.000
_cell.length_b   1.000
_cell.length_c   1.000
_cell.angle_alpha   90.00
_cell.angle_beta   90.00
_cell.angle_gamma   90.00
#
_symmetry.space_group_name_H-M   'P 1'
#
loop_
_entity.id
_entity.type
_entity.pdbx_description
1 polymer ?
#
loop_
_entity_poly.entity_id
_entity_poly.type
_entity_poly.pdbx_seq_one_letter_code
_entity_poly.pdbx_strand_id
1 'polypeptide(L)'
;MRDVNRLRILQDVIDRNLRPGLAAEMLGITPRHCSRLLKRYRQSGPLGMNNQSRGRTGNRLLSASLTDQALNIIRKRYADFGPTLTWEKLAENHGLLMSL
;
A
#
# COMPACT_ATOMS: atom_id res chain seq x y z
N MET A 1 10.75 5.59 14.70
CA MET A 1 12.21 5.77 14.86
C MET A 1 13.06 4.92 13.88
N ARG A 2 12.51 4.43 12.74
CA ARG A 2 13.22 3.52 11.80
C ARG A 2 13.57 4.14 10.43
N ASP A 3 12.90 5.22 10.02
CA ASP A 3 13.03 5.78 8.67
C ASP A 3 14.32 6.61 8.48
N VAL A 4 14.78 7.33 9.52
CA VAL A 4 15.97 8.20 9.43
C VAL A 4 17.25 7.40 9.15
N ASN A 5 17.39 6.21 9.76
CA ASN A 5 18.59 5.38 9.56
C ASN A 5 18.60 4.73 8.17
N ARG A 6 17.43 4.48 7.58
CA ARG A 6 17.30 3.86 6.25
C ARG A 6 17.77 4.79 5.13
N LEU A 7 17.42 6.08 5.22
CA LEU A 7 17.86 7.07 4.23
C LEU A 7 19.38 7.20 4.21
N ARG A 8 20.00 7.27 5.39
CA ARG A 8 21.45 7.33 5.54
C ARG A 8 22.14 6.12 4.92
N ILE A 9 21.67 4.91 5.24
CA ILE A 9 22.21 3.66 4.67
C ILE A 9 22.09 3.65 3.13
N LEU A 10 20.97 4.12 2.57
CA LEU A 10 20.80 4.19 1.12
C LEU A 10 21.72 5.25 0.48
N GLN A 11 21.89 6.40 1.14
CA GLN A 11 22.81 7.45 0.71
C GLN A 11 24.26 6.94 0.71
N ASP A 12 24.70 6.24 1.76
CA ASP A 12 26.04 5.65 1.85
C ASP A 12 26.31 4.65 0.71
N VAL A 13 25.29 3.92 0.25
CA VAL A 13 25.43 3.03 -0.92
C VAL A 13 25.57 3.81 -2.23
N ILE A 14 24.88 4.93 -2.35
CA ILE A 14 24.93 5.79 -3.54
C ILE A 14 26.28 6.49 -3.63
N ASP A 15 26.78 6.97 -2.50
CA ASP A 15 28.09 7.61 -2.36
C ASP A 15 29.24 6.60 -2.41
N ARG A 16 28.93 5.31 -2.62
CA ARG A 16 29.87 4.18 -2.72
C ARG A 16 30.68 3.92 -1.43
N ASN A 17 30.24 4.48 -0.32
CA ASN A 17 30.79 4.24 1.02
C ASN A 17 30.32 2.89 1.60
N LEU A 18 29.21 2.34 1.09
CA LEU A 18 28.63 1.09 1.56
C LEU A 18 28.28 0.13 0.41
N ARG A 19 28.56 -1.16 0.60
CA ARG A 19 28.20 -2.19 -0.38
C ARG A 19 26.69 -2.48 -0.34
N PRO A 20 26.00 -2.62 -1.49
CA PRO A 20 24.56 -2.89 -1.54
C PRO A 20 24.12 -4.16 -0.78
N GLY A 21 24.96 -5.20 -0.73
CA GLY A 21 24.69 -6.43 0.02
C GLY A 21 24.67 -6.19 1.54
N LEU A 22 25.70 -5.52 2.05
CA LEU A 22 25.78 -5.14 3.46
C LEU A 22 24.64 -4.19 3.85
N ALA A 23 24.27 -3.26 2.97
CA ALA A 23 23.11 -2.41 3.19
C ALA A 23 21.80 -3.22 3.29
N ALA A 24 21.63 -4.29 2.51
CA ALA A 24 20.45 -5.16 2.60
C ALA A 24 20.38 -5.87 3.97
N GLU A 25 21.52 -6.35 4.47
CA GLU A 25 21.65 -6.97 5.79
C GLU A 25 21.36 -5.96 6.91
N MET A 26 22.00 -4.77 6.88
CA MET A 26 21.77 -3.70 7.86
C MET A 26 20.32 -3.22 7.89
N LEU A 27 19.64 -3.25 6.74
CA LEU A 27 18.23 -2.90 6.62
C LEU A 27 17.28 -4.05 6.96
N GLY A 28 17.79 -5.28 7.14
CA GLY A 28 16.99 -6.48 7.37
C GLY A 28 16.03 -6.78 6.21
N ILE A 29 16.44 -6.49 4.97
CA ILE A 29 15.61 -6.70 3.77
C ILE A 29 16.34 -7.58 2.75
N THR A 30 15.56 -8.16 1.84
CA THR A 30 16.15 -8.95 0.75
C THR A 30 16.96 -8.06 -0.20
N PRO A 31 18.02 -8.59 -0.85
CA PRO A 31 18.80 -7.85 -1.84
C PRO A 31 17.94 -7.25 -2.96
N ARG A 32 16.89 -7.97 -3.39
CA ARG A 32 15.93 -7.48 -4.39
C ARG A 32 15.17 -6.24 -3.91
N HIS A 33 14.76 -6.22 -2.64
CA HIS A 33 14.10 -5.04 -2.06
C HIS A 33 15.10 -3.87 -1.93
N CYS A 34 16.34 -4.15 -1.51
CA CYS A 34 17.41 -3.14 -1.48
C CYS A 34 17.61 -2.49 -2.86
N SER A 35 17.76 -3.29 -3.92
CA SER A 35 17.89 -2.79 -5.29
C SER A 35 16.69 -1.95 -5.75
N ARG A 36 15.46 -2.32 -5.37
CA ARG A 36 14.26 -1.52 -5.68
C ARG A 36 14.28 -0.16 -4.99
N LEU A 37 14.76 -0.10 -3.74
CA LEU A 37 14.89 1.16 -3.01
C LEU A 37 15.96 2.04 -3.63
N LEU A 38 17.15 1.49 -3.94
CA LEU A 38 18.21 2.25 -4.60
C LEU A 38 17.75 2.82 -5.93
N LYS A 39 17.01 2.04 -6.74
CA LYS A 39 16.41 2.52 -7.98
C LYS A 39 15.45 3.69 -7.74
N ARG A 40 14.55 3.57 -6.77
CA ARG A 40 13.59 4.64 -6.43
C ARG A 40 14.30 5.88 -5.88
N TYR A 41 15.38 5.71 -5.11
CA TYR A 41 16.15 6.83 -4.56
C TYR A 41 16.80 7.63 -5.68
N ARG A 42 17.39 6.95 -6.68
CA ARG A 42 17.97 7.61 -7.85
C ARG A 42 16.94 8.36 -8.69
N GLN A 43 15.70 7.90 -8.71
CA GLN A 43 14.62 8.51 -9.51
C GLN A 43 13.94 9.69 -8.83
N SER A 44 13.82 9.68 -7.51
CA SER A 44 12.95 10.60 -6.78
C SER A 44 13.60 11.20 -5.52
N GLY A 45 14.88 10.93 -5.32
CA GLY A 45 15.65 11.39 -4.17
C GLY A 45 15.09 10.91 -2.81
N PRO A 46 15.49 11.57 -1.72
CA PRO A 46 14.98 11.28 -0.37
C PRO A 46 13.46 11.42 -0.27
N LEU A 47 12.85 12.37 -0.99
CA LEU A 47 11.40 12.61 -0.97
C LEU A 47 10.60 11.41 -1.51
N GLY A 48 11.16 10.66 -2.47
CA GLY A 48 10.55 9.45 -3.00
C GLY A 48 10.62 8.23 -2.08
N MET A 49 11.38 8.28 -0.99
CA MET A 49 11.48 7.20 -0.02
C MET A 49 10.36 7.19 1.01
N ASN A 50 9.57 8.27 1.08
CA ASN A 50 8.35 8.25 1.86
C ASN A 50 7.46 7.09 1.39
N ASN A 51 6.89 6.36 2.34
CA ASN A 51 5.99 5.27 2.03
C ASN A 51 4.81 5.85 1.22
N GLN A 52 4.77 5.58 -0.08
CA GLN A 52 3.74 6.10 -0.98
C GLN A 52 2.33 5.63 -0.61
N SER A 53 2.18 4.63 0.28
CA SER A 53 0.90 4.25 0.87
C SER A 53 0.49 5.07 2.10
N ARG A 54 1.39 5.85 2.72
CA ARG A 54 1.00 6.82 3.74
C ARG A 54 0.27 7.96 3.03
N GLY A 55 -1.05 8.01 3.21
CA GLY A 55 -1.93 8.99 2.57
C GLY A 55 -2.54 8.56 1.24
N ARG A 56 -2.16 7.40 0.68
CA ARG A 56 -2.87 6.79 -0.45
C ARG A 56 -3.83 5.72 0.05
N THR A 57 -5.11 5.96 -0.20
CA THR A 57 -6.17 4.96 -0.29
C THR A 57 -5.62 3.74 -1.04
N GLY A 58 -5.48 2.60 -0.35
CA GLY A 58 -4.79 1.43 -0.89
C GLY A 58 -5.42 0.93 -2.19
N ASN A 59 -4.64 0.23 -3.03
CA ASN A 59 -5.09 -0.34 -4.32
C ASN A 59 -6.27 -1.33 -4.23
N ARG A 60 -6.71 -1.64 -3.00
CA ARG A 60 -7.79 -2.55 -2.65
C ARG A 60 -9.05 -1.83 -2.15
N LEU A 61 -8.98 -0.50 -1.99
CA LEU A 61 -10.18 0.28 -1.79
C LEU A 61 -10.93 0.30 -3.12
N LEU A 62 -12.13 -0.27 -3.06
CA LEU A 62 -13.19 0.01 -4.02
C LEU A 62 -13.19 1.51 -4.30
N SER A 63 -13.32 1.92 -5.56
CA SER A 63 -13.38 3.35 -5.90
C SER A 63 -14.42 4.01 -4.98
N ALA A 64 -14.16 5.23 -4.51
CA ALA A 64 -15.08 5.91 -3.58
C ALA A 64 -16.54 5.88 -4.10
N SER A 65 -16.70 6.00 -5.42
CA SER A 65 -17.96 5.82 -6.14
C SER A 65 -18.65 4.46 -5.92
N LEU A 66 -17.89 3.36 -5.87
CA LEU A 66 -18.41 2.01 -5.64
C LEU A 66 -18.77 1.81 -4.16
N THR A 67 -17.99 2.39 -3.24
CA THR A 67 -18.31 2.38 -1.82
C THR A 67 -19.60 3.16 -1.54
N ASP A 68 -19.77 4.34 -2.13
CA ASP A 68 -21.00 5.13 -2.00
C ASP A 68 -22.21 4.42 -2.62
N GLN A 69 -22.02 3.79 -3.78
CA GLN A 69 -23.07 3.00 -4.42
C GLN A 69 -23.50 1.82 -3.54
N ALA A 70 -22.55 1.08 -2.97
CA ALA A 70 -22.82 -0.01 -2.04
C ALA A 70 -23.57 0.51 -0.80
N LEU A 71 -23.08 1.56 -0.16
CA LEU A 71 -23.72 2.15 1.02
C LEU A 71 -25.16 2.64 0.75
N ASN A 72 -25.42 3.21 -0.44
CA ASN A 72 -26.75 3.64 -0.84
C ASN A 72 -27.71 2.45 -1.01
N ILE A 73 -27.24 1.36 -1.60
CA ILE A 73 -28.04 0.13 -1.77
C ILE A 73 -28.34 -0.52 -0.42
N ILE A 74 -27.34 -0.61 0.47
CA ILE A 74 -27.51 -1.13 1.82
C ILE A 74 -28.59 -0.33 2.55
N ARG A 75 -28.45 1.00 2.59
CA ARG A 75 -29.40 1.89 3.29
C ARG A 75 -30.81 1.83 2.70
N LYS A 76 -30.96 1.65 1.38
CA LYS A 76 -32.27 1.64 0.72
C LYS A 76 -32.98 0.30 0.70
N ARG A 77 -32.24 -0.81 0.71
CA ARG A 77 -32.80 -2.15 0.45
C ARG A 77 -32.50 -3.18 1.53
N TYR A 78 -31.47 -2.96 2.35
CA TYR A 78 -30.95 -3.94 3.29
C TYR A 78 -30.64 -3.30 4.66
N ALA A 79 -31.35 -2.23 5.04
CA ALA A 79 -31.09 -1.51 6.29
C ALA A 79 -31.26 -2.40 7.53
N ASP A 80 -32.15 -3.39 7.45
CA ASP A 80 -32.48 -4.32 8.53
C ASP A 80 -31.62 -5.60 8.52
N PHE A 81 -30.68 -5.71 7.57
CA PHE A 81 -29.93 -6.94 7.33
C PHE A 81 -28.60 -6.89 8.09
N GLY A 82 -28.21 -8.02 8.69
CA GLY A 82 -26.88 -8.16 9.28
C GLY A 82 -25.76 -7.98 8.25
N PRO A 83 -24.53 -7.65 8.68
CA PRO A 83 -23.41 -7.36 7.78
C PRO A 83 -23.11 -8.50 6.81
N THR A 84 -23.27 -9.76 7.23
CA THR A 84 -23.06 -10.95 6.39
C THR A 84 -24.13 -11.09 5.31
N LEU A 85 -25.42 -11.04 5.67
CA LEU A 85 -26.52 -11.20 4.72
C LEU A 85 -26.58 -10.04 3.72
N THR A 86 -26.25 -8.84 4.18
CA THR A 86 -26.08 -7.66 3.32
C THR A 86 -25.00 -7.90 2.27
N TRP A 87 -23.88 -8.51 2.68
CA TRP A 87 -22.76 -8.81 1.79
C TRP A 87 -23.13 -9.83 0.72
N GLU A 88 -23.83 -10.91 1.11
CA GLU A 88 -24.35 -11.92 0.18
C GLU A 88 -25.32 -11.30 -0.84
N LYS A 89 -26.25 -10.45 -0.39
CA LYS A 89 -27.24 -9.81 -1.27
C LYS A 89 -26.66 -8.71 -2.16
N LEU A 90 -25.56 -8.08 -1.76
CA LEU A 90 -24.80 -7.17 -2.62
C LEU A 90 -24.04 -7.91 -3.71
N ALA A 91 -23.48 -9.09 -3.39
CA ALA A 91 -22.83 -9.96 -4.37
C ALA A 91 -23.83 -10.45 -5.42
N GLU A 92 -24.93 -11.05 -4.94
CA GLU A 92 -25.92 -11.77 -5.74
C GLU A 92 -26.72 -10.83 -6.65
N ASN A 93 -27.24 -9.72 -6.10
CA ASN A 93 -28.20 -8.88 -6.80
C ASN A 93 -27.58 -7.67 -7.50
N HIS A 94 -26.37 -7.26 -7.09
CA HIS A 94 -25.76 -6.01 -7.56
C HIS A 94 -24.38 -6.22 -8.20
N GLY A 95 -23.81 -7.43 -8.15
CA GLY A 95 -22.49 -7.74 -8.72
C GLY A 95 -21.35 -6.90 -8.11
N LEU A 96 -21.60 -6.26 -6.97
CA LEU A 96 -20.69 -5.34 -6.32
C LEU A 96 -19.75 -6.11 -5.39
N LEU A 97 -18.90 -7.00 -5.94
CA LEU A 97 -17.88 -7.65 -5.14
C LEU A 97 -16.58 -7.91 -5.92
N MET A 98 -15.52 -7.23 -5.49
CA MET A 98 -14.13 -7.56 -5.79
C MET A 98 -13.54 -8.39 -4.63
N SER A 99 -12.76 -9.41 -5.01
CA SER A 99 -12.03 -10.39 -4.18
C SER A 99 -11.78 -10.02 -2.72
N LEU A 100 -12.07 -11.01 -1.84
CA LEU A 100 -11.61 -11.08 -0.44
C LEU A 100 -10.11 -10.82 -0.31
#